data_AF-G5E115-F1
#
_entry.id   AF-G5E115-F1
#
_cell.length_a   1.000
_cell.length_b   1.000
_cell.length_c   1.000
_cell.angle_alpha   90.00
_cell.angle_beta   90.00
_cell.angle_gamma   90.00
#
_symmetry.space_group_name_H-M   'P 1'
#
loop_
_entity.id
_entity.type
_entity.pdbx_description
1 polymer ?
#
loop_
_entity_poly.entity_id
_entity_poly.type
_entity_poly.pdbx_seq_one_letter_code
_entity_poly.pdbx_strand_id
1 'polypeptide(L)'
;PTPVEEGASRSLFFPDQAINKHPRFSTLTRNIRHRRGEKVAINVPIFRDQNIPSPFIEQFTNDKANEAVASKPDHIYMDAMGFGMGNCCLQVTFQACSISEARYLYDQLATICPIVMAENNKYRINKSRYDSIDSLSSCGEKYNDIELTIDKEIYSQLTKEGIDHLLAQHIAHLFIRDPLTLFEEKINLDDANESDHFENIQSTNWQTMRFKPPPPNSDIGWRVEFRPMEVQLTDFENS
;
A
#
# COMPACT_ATOMS: atom_id res chain seq x y z
N PRO A 1 -13.30 -20.93 4.42
CA PRO A 1 -13.65 -19.49 4.42
C PRO A 1 -14.37 -19.13 5.73
N THR A 2 -14.27 -17.89 6.21
CA THR A 2 -14.93 -17.42 7.45
C THR A 2 -15.96 -16.31 7.15
N PRO A 3 -17.03 -16.60 6.38
CA PRO A 3 -18.00 -15.59 5.94
C PRO A 3 -19.07 -15.30 7.02
N VAL A 4 -18.68 -15.35 8.30
CA VAL A 4 -19.55 -15.09 9.46
C VAL A 4 -19.22 -13.73 10.05
N GLU A 5 -20.16 -13.13 10.79
CA GLU A 5 -19.97 -11.77 11.30
C GLU A 5 -18.72 -11.59 12.18
N GLU A 6 -18.36 -12.62 12.94
CA GLU A 6 -17.17 -12.62 13.80
C GLU A 6 -15.85 -12.73 13.03
N GLY A 7 -15.90 -13.08 11.74
CA GLY A 7 -14.72 -13.20 10.89
C GLY A 7 -14.04 -11.85 10.66
N ALA A 8 -12.70 -11.84 10.68
CA ALA A 8 -11.91 -10.65 10.40
C ALA A 8 -12.15 -10.17 8.96
N SER A 9 -12.00 -11.09 7.99
CA SER A 9 -12.19 -10.80 6.56
C SER A 9 -13.66 -10.80 6.12
N ARG A 10 -14.49 -11.67 6.72
CA ARG A 10 -15.85 -12.01 6.24
C ARG A 10 -15.85 -12.47 4.77
N SER A 11 -14.74 -13.03 4.30
CA SER A 11 -14.56 -13.41 2.89
C SER A 11 -15.35 -14.66 2.55
N LEU A 12 -15.90 -14.68 1.32
CA LEU A 12 -16.53 -15.85 0.73
C LEU A 12 -15.52 -16.97 0.44
N PHE A 13 -14.27 -16.61 0.20
CA PHE A 13 -13.24 -17.50 -0.34
C PHE A 13 -12.06 -17.70 0.61
N PHE A 14 -11.60 -16.63 1.25
CA PHE A 14 -10.37 -16.60 2.05
C PHE A 14 -10.65 -16.98 3.52
N PRO A 15 -10.04 -18.05 4.07
CA PRO A 15 -10.19 -18.41 5.47
C PRO A 15 -9.37 -17.48 6.37
N ASP A 16 -9.92 -17.07 7.52
CA ASP A 16 -9.17 -16.25 8.47
C ASP A 16 -7.96 -16.99 9.06
N GLN A 17 -7.93 -18.33 9.02
CA GLN A 17 -6.78 -19.14 9.41
C GLN A 17 -5.54 -18.90 8.53
N ALA A 18 -5.72 -18.36 7.32
CA ALA A 18 -4.61 -17.94 6.46
C ALA A 18 -4.04 -16.56 6.83
N ILE A 19 -4.71 -15.83 7.74
CA ILE A 19 -4.18 -14.60 8.32
C ILE A 19 -3.19 -14.97 9.43
N ASN A 20 -2.01 -14.33 9.43
CA ASN A 20 -1.01 -14.57 10.46
C ASN A 20 -1.58 -14.29 11.87
N LYS A 21 -1.20 -15.14 12.84
CA LYS A 21 -1.72 -15.13 14.21
C LYS A 21 -1.41 -13.84 14.98
N HIS A 22 -0.41 -13.06 14.56
CA HIS A 22 -0.08 -11.80 15.21
C HIS A 22 -1.27 -10.80 15.11
N PRO A 23 -1.77 -10.24 16.23
CA PRO A 23 -3.01 -9.44 16.27
C PRO A 23 -3.09 -8.27 15.29
N ARG A 24 -1.93 -7.71 14.90
CA ARG A 24 -1.81 -6.65 13.89
C ARG A 24 -2.56 -7.00 12.60
N PHE A 25 -2.44 -8.22 12.10
CA PHE A 25 -2.94 -8.57 10.76
C PHE A 25 -4.46 -8.75 10.71
N SER A 26 -5.03 -9.43 11.70
CA SER A 26 -6.49 -9.55 11.83
C SER A 26 -7.14 -8.20 12.13
N THR A 27 -6.51 -7.37 12.97
CA THR A 27 -6.96 -6.00 13.27
C THR A 27 -6.95 -5.12 12.03
N LEU A 28 -5.86 -5.15 11.24
CA LEU A 28 -5.75 -4.40 9.99
C LEU A 28 -6.83 -4.81 8.99
N THR A 29 -7.04 -6.11 8.81
CA THR A 29 -8.09 -6.66 7.93
C THR A 29 -9.47 -6.16 8.34
N ARG A 30 -9.78 -6.23 9.64
CA ARG A 30 -11.05 -5.77 10.20
C ARG A 30 -11.22 -4.26 10.04
N ASN A 31 -10.23 -3.46 10.41
CA ASN A 31 -10.32 -2.00 10.42
C ASN A 31 -10.46 -1.42 9.00
N ILE A 32 -9.77 -1.98 8.00
CA ILE A 32 -9.97 -1.59 6.59
C ILE A 32 -11.42 -1.81 6.18
N ARG A 33 -11.98 -3.00 6.46
CA ARG A 33 -13.38 -3.35 6.12
C ARG A 33 -14.38 -2.42 6.82
N HIS A 34 -14.22 -2.18 8.12
CA HIS A 34 -15.11 -1.30 8.86
C HIS A 34 -15.01 0.17 8.39
N ARG A 35 -13.80 0.68 8.17
CA ARG A 35 -13.60 2.05 7.65
C ARG A 35 -14.23 2.23 6.27
N ARG A 36 -14.13 1.20 5.40
CA ARG A 36 -14.72 1.23 4.06
C ARG A 36 -16.25 1.10 4.09
N GLY A 37 -16.81 0.47 5.14
CA GLY A 37 -18.24 0.13 5.24
C GLY A 37 -18.64 -1.10 4.43
N GLU A 38 -17.73 -1.67 3.64
CA GLU A 38 -17.93 -2.83 2.80
C GLU A 38 -16.62 -3.65 2.69
N LYS A 39 -16.69 -4.86 2.15
CA LYS A 39 -15.49 -5.67 1.85
C LYS A 39 -14.63 -4.95 0.81
N VAL A 40 -13.32 -5.24 0.83
CA VAL A 40 -12.48 -4.90 -0.31
C VAL A 40 -12.99 -5.69 -1.52
N ALA A 41 -12.92 -5.10 -2.72
CA ALA A 41 -13.39 -5.72 -3.94
C ALA A 41 -12.33 -5.55 -5.01
N ILE A 42 -11.77 -6.67 -5.49
CA ILE A 42 -10.79 -6.72 -6.57
C ILE A 42 -11.44 -7.49 -7.71
N ASN A 43 -11.54 -6.83 -8.87
CA ASN A 43 -12.07 -7.42 -10.09
C ASN A 43 -10.93 -7.45 -11.12
N VAL A 44 -10.41 -8.64 -11.42
CA VAL A 44 -9.34 -8.83 -12.41
C VAL A 44 -9.96 -9.38 -13.69
N PRO A 45 -9.72 -8.77 -14.87
CA PRO A 45 -10.25 -9.29 -16.13
C PRO A 45 -9.87 -10.76 -16.32
N ILE A 46 -10.86 -11.61 -16.61
CA ILE A 46 -10.59 -13.03 -16.89
C ILE A 46 -9.94 -13.17 -18.27
N PHE A 47 -8.98 -14.09 -18.39
CA PHE A 47 -8.45 -14.48 -19.69
C PHE A 47 -9.56 -15.08 -20.56
N ARG A 48 -9.66 -14.67 -21.83
CA ARG A 48 -10.68 -15.19 -22.75
C ARG A 48 -10.16 -16.39 -23.53
N ASP A 49 -10.62 -17.57 -23.14
CA ASP A 49 -10.37 -18.83 -23.83
C ASP A 49 -11.65 -19.32 -24.55
N GLN A 50 -11.52 -20.27 -25.48
CA GLN A 50 -12.60 -20.80 -26.33
C GLN A 50 -13.79 -21.36 -25.51
N ASN A 51 -13.51 -21.90 -24.33
CA ASN A 51 -14.50 -22.59 -23.50
C ASN A 51 -15.02 -21.75 -22.32
N ILE A 52 -14.57 -20.50 -22.17
CA ILE A 52 -15.06 -19.62 -21.10
C ILE A 52 -16.38 -18.99 -21.55
N PRO A 53 -17.47 -19.12 -20.78
CA PRO A 53 -18.74 -18.47 -21.10
C PRO A 53 -18.55 -16.97 -21.34
N SER A 54 -19.30 -16.40 -22.29
CA SER A 54 -19.29 -14.96 -22.56
C SER A 54 -20.71 -14.39 -22.41
N PRO A 55 -20.99 -13.55 -21.40
CA PRO A 55 -20.04 -13.12 -20.36
C PRO A 55 -19.72 -14.23 -19.35
N PHE A 56 -18.51 -14.20 -18.79
CA PHE A 56 -18.18 -15.00 -17.61
C PHE A 56 -18.87 -14.36 -16.40
N ILE A 57 -19.59 -15.17 -15.63
CA ILE A 57 -20.28 -14.75 -14.41
C ILE A 57 -19.79 -15.64 -13.28
N GLU A 58 -19.23 -15.03 -12.25
CA GLU A 58 -18.77 -15.72 -11.05
C GLU A 58 -19.95 -16.42 -10.37
N GLN A 59 -19.78 -17.69 -10.02
CA GLN A 59 -20.81 -18.47 -9.36
C GLN A 59 -20.57 -18.50 -7.85
N PHE A 60 -21.55 -18.05 -7.09
CA PHE A 60 -21.52 -18.05 -5.63
C PHE A 60 -22.44 -19.15 -5.10
N THR A 61 -22.08 -19.78 -3.98
CA THR A 61 -22.99 -20.73 -3.33
C THR A 61 -24.27 -20.01 -2.88
N ASN A 62 -25.42 -20.63 -3.14
CA ASN A 62 -26.75 -20.00 -3.22
C ASN A 62 -27.22 -19.20 -1.99
N ASP A 63 -26.57 -19.33 -0.82
CA ASP A 63 -26.95 -18.61 0.40
C ASP A 63 -26.30 -17.22 0.53
N LYS A 64 -25.31 -16.88 -0.32
CA LYS A 64 -24.51 -15.65 -0.18
C LYS A 64 -24.33 -14.83 -1.46
N ALA A 65 -25.13 -15.11 -2.50
CA ALA A 65 -25.13 -14.36 -3.75
C ALA A 65 -25.37 -12.85 -3.56
N ASN A 66 -26.12 -12.46 -2.52
CA ASN A 66 -26.35 -11.06 -2.16
C ASN A 66 -25.10 -10.33 -1.61
N GLU A 67 -24.00 -11.04 -1.29
CA GLU A 67 -22.76 -10.45 -0.79
C GLU A 67 -21.72 -10.16 -1.88
N ALA A 68 -22.01 -10.55 -3.13
CA ALA A 68 -21.11 -10.37 -4.27
C ALA A 68 -21.58 -9.25 -5.23
N VAL A 69 -22.31 -8.26 -4.71
CA VAL A 69 -22.81 -7.10 -5.48
C VAL A 69 -21.69 -6.36 -6.23
N ALA A 70 -20.46 -6.40 -5.71
CA ALA A 70 -19.30 -5.74 -6.31
C ALA A 70 -18.61 -6.56 -7.43
N SER A 71 -19.06 -7.79 -7.70
CA SER A 71 -18.53 -8.62 -8.79
C SER A 71 -18.93 -8.05 -10.16
N LYS A 72 -18.04 -8.16 -11.15
CA LYS A 72 -18.27 -7.70 -12.52
C LYS A 72 -18.29 -8.86 -13.51
N PRO A 73 -19.14 -8.82 -14.55
CA PRO A 73 -19.05 -9.76 -15.67
C PRO A 73 -17.65 -9.72 -16.30
N ASP A 74 -17.16 -10.85 -16.81
CA ASP A 74 -15.82 -11.02 -17.40
C ASP A 74 -14.65 -10.71 -16.44
N HIS A 75 -14.86 -10.79 -15.12
CA HIS A 75 -13.81 -10.61 -14.12
C HIS A 75 -13.80 -11.73 -13.09
N ILE A 76 -12.61 -12.11 -12.65
CA ILE A 76 -12.39 -12.90 -11.44
C ILE A 76 -12.61 -11.97 -10.25
N TYR A 77 -13.48 -12.37 -9.32
CA TYR A 77 -13.82 -11.57 -8.14
C TYR A 77 -13.09 -12.06 -6.89
N MET A 78 -12.43 -11.13 -6.19
CA MET A 78 -11.71 -11.39 -4.94
C MET A 78 -12.13 -10.37 -3.87
N ASP A 79 -12.45 -10.83 -2.66
CA ASP A 79 -13.13 -10.03 -1.63
C ASP A 79 -12.37 -9.92 -0.29
N ALA A 80 -11.08 -10.26 -0.28
CA ALA A 80 -10.26 -10.32 0.93
C ALA A 80 -8.90 -9.66 0.75
N MET A 81 -8.38 -9.07 1.83
CA MET A 81 -7.03 -8.50 1.89
C MET A 81 -5.95 -9.55 1.56
N GLY A 82 -6.19 -10.81 1.92
CA GLY A 82 -5.28 -11.93 1.65
C GLY A 82 -5.00 -12.16 0.16
N PHE A 83 -5.91 -11.78 -0.75
CA PHE A 83 -5.66 -11.88 -2.20
C PHE A 83 -4.63 -10.87 -2.73
N GLY A 84 -4.32 -9.83 -1.96
CA GLY A 84 -3.23 -8.89 -2.26
C GLY A 84 -2.05 -9.08 -1.31
N MET A 85 -2.27 -8.91 -0.02
CA MET A 85 -1.23 -8.97 1.02
C MET A 85 -0.77 -10.39 1.37
N GLY A 86 -1.45 -11.42 0.85
CA GLY A 86 -0.97 -12.79 0.89
C GLY A 86 -0.03 -13.14 -0.28
N ASN A 87 0.18 -12.21 -1.23
CA ASN A 87 1.19 -12.36 -2.28
C ASN A 87 2.57 -11.95 -1.77
N CYS A 88 3.60 -12.38 -2.50
CA CYS A 88 4.99 -12.10 -2.19
C CYS A 88 5.60 -11.11 -3.20
N CYS A 89 6.64 -10.40 -2.77
CA CYS A 89 7.40 -9.48 -3.62
C CYS A 89 8.86 -9.45 -3.15
N LEU A 90 9.74 -8.97 -4.02
CA LEU A 90 11.12 -8.65 -3.69
C LEU A 90 11.22 -7.15 -3.41
N GLN A 91 11.85 -6.78 -2.30
CA GLN A 91 12.04 -5.38 -1.91
C GLN A 91 13.51 -5.16 -1.52
N VAL A 92 14.10 -4.07 -2.01
CA VAL A 92 15.49 -3.71 -1.72
C VAL A 92 15.51 -2.34 -1.08
N THR A 93 16.21 -2.22 0.05
CA THR A 93 16.40 -0.94 0.74
C THR A 93 17.85 -0.49 0.63
N PHE A 94 18.05 0.71 0.09
CA PHE A 94 19.35 1.36 -0.03
C PHE A 94 19.48 2.43 1.06
N GLN A 95 20.63 2.48 1.74
CA GLN A 95 20.99 3.60 2.61
C GLN A 95 21.86 4.59 1.83
N ALA A 96 21.44 5.86 1.81
CA ALA A 96 22.19 6.93 1.19
C ALA A 96 23.13 7.61 2.20
N CYS A 97 24.16 8.29 1.71
CA CYS A 97 25.10 9.08 2.51
C CYS A 97 24.46 10.37 3.05
N SER A 98 23.37 10.85 2.45
CA SER A 98 22.65 12.06 2.88
C SER A 98 21.20 12.06 2.44
N ILE A 99 20.40 12.97 3.01
CA ILE A 99 19.03 13.22 2.54
C ILE A 99 18.99 13.65 1.07
N SER A 100 19.97 14.43 0.61
CA SER A 100 20.05 14.92 -0.77
C SER A 100 20.26 13.76 -1.76
N GLU A 101 21.15 12.83 -1.42
CA GLU A 101 21.37 11.62 -2.23
C GLU A 101 20.15 10.70 -2.18
N ALA A 102 19.52 10.53 -1.01
CA ALA A 102 18.31 9.72 -0.89
C ALA A 102 17.17 10.26 -1.77
N ARG A 103 16.99 11.58 -1.81
CA ARG A 103 15.99 12.26 -2.66
C ARG A 103 16.30 12.05 -4.15
N TYR A 104 17.56 12.22 -4.54
CA TYR A 104 17.99 11.97 -5.92
C TYR A 104 17.73 10.51 -6.33
N LEU A 105 18.13 9.55 -5.49
CA LEU A 105 17.92 8.13 -5.72
C LEU A 105 16.42 7.77 -5.80
N TYR A 106 15.61 8.34 -4.91
CA TYR A 106 14.15 8.15 -4.92
C TYR A 106 13.54 8.60 -6.25
N ASP A 107 13.90 9.80 -6.73
CA ASP A 107 13.38 10.35 -7.98
C ASP A 107 13.79 9.52 -9.20
N GLN A 108 15.06 9.08 -9.26
CA GLN A 108 15.53 8.26 -10.38
C GLN A 108 14.81 6.90 -10.41
N LEU A 109 14.72 6.23 -9.25
CA LEU A 109 14.11 4.91 -9.17
C LEU A 109 12.59 4.94 -9.40
N ALA A 110 11.92 6.03 -9.02
CA ALA A 110 10.49 6.20 -9.26
C ALA A 110 10.10 6.06 -10.74
N THR A 111 10.94 6.56 -11.64
CA THR A 111 10.69 6.51 -13.09
C THR A 111 10.75 5.10 -13.67
N ILE A 112 11.54 4.21 -13.07
CA ILE A 112 11.67 2.83 -13.52
C ILE A 112 10.66 1.88 -12.85
N CYS A 113 9.97 2.30 -11.79
CA CYS A 113 8.98 1.45 -11.11
C CYS A 113 7.94 0.86 -12.06
N PRO A 114 7.31 1.63 -12.98
CA PRO A 114 6.36 1.05 -13.91
C PRO A 114 7.00 0.07 -14.88
N ILE A 115 8.26 0.29 -15.29
CA ILE A 115 8.98 -0.60 -16.21
C ILE A 115 9.26 -1.94 -15.53
N VAL A 116 9.72 -1.90 -14.28
CA VAL A 116 10.01 -3.09 -13.49
C VAL A 116 8.73 -3.84 -13.10
N MET A 117 7.61 -3.15 -12.92
CA MET A 117 6.30 -3.80 -12.77
C MET A 117 5.72 -4.31 -14.10
N ALA A 118 6.11 -3.71 -15.24
CA ALA A 118 5.53 -3.99 -16.54
C ALA A 118 6.38 -4.99 -17.33
N GLU A 119 6.37 -6.24 -16.89
CA GLU A 119 6.25 -7.33 -17.85
C GLU A 119 4.74 -7.52 -18.16
N ASN A 120 4.26 -6.83 -19.21
CA ASN A 120 2.93 -6.98 -19.84
C ASN A 120 1.66 -6.63 -19.02
N ASN A 121 1.45 -5.38 -18.60
CA ASN A 121 0.12 -4.97 -18.10
C ASN A 121 -0.38 -3.62 -18.67
N LYS A 122 -1.62 -3.60 -19.18
CA LYS A 122 -2.20 -2.51 -20.01
C LYS A 122 -3.17 -1.59 -19.25
N TYR A 123 -3.42 -1.85 -17.97
CA TYR A 123 -4.50 -1.19 -17.22
C TYR A 123 -3.98 -0.25 -16.13
N ARG A 124 -4.68 0.89 -15.93
CA ARG A 124 -4.39 1.92 -14.90
C ARG A 124 -5.55 1.95 -13.88
N ILE A 125 -5.21 2.01 -12.59
CA ILE A 125 -6.18 1.96 -11.47
C ILE A 125 -6.22 3.34 -10.76
N ASN A 126 -7.38 3.75 -10.23
CA ASN A 126 -7.52 4.94 -9.37
C ASN A 126 -6.89 4.71 -8.00
N LYS A 127 -6.22 5.73 -7.44
CA LYS A 127 -5.20 5.48 -6.43
C LYS A 127 -5.68 5.05 -5.04
N SER A 128 -5.14 3.93 -4.58
CA SER A 128 -5.33 3.39 -3.22
C SER A 128 -4.25 3.92 -2.26
N ARG A 129 -4.31 3.54 -0.97
CA ARG A 129 -3.17 3.69 -0.04
C ARG A 129 -2.01 2.72 -0.36
N TYR A 130 -2.29 1.72 -1.19
CA TYR A 130 -1.31 0.82 -1.79
C TYR A 130 -1.27 1.13 -3.30
N ASP A 131 -0.27 1.87 -3.78
CA ASP A 131 -0.21 2.33 -5.18
C ASP A 131 1.20 2.75 -5.65
N SER A 132 1.32 3.30 -6.85
CA SER A 132 2.45 4.07 -7.34
C SER A 132 2.67 5.38 -6.56
N ILE A 133 3.92 5.87 -6.54
CA ILE A 133 4.27 7.15 -5.91
C ILE A 133 3.46 8.34 -6.45
N ASP A 134 3.30 9.37 -5.62
CA ASP A 134 2.44 10.52 -5.92
C ASP A 134 3.20 11.84 -6.12
N SER A 135 4.47 11.91 -5.73
CA SER A 135 5.27 13.13 -5.83
C SER A 135 6.76 12.83 -5.90
N LEU A 136 7.49 13.61 -6.70
CA LEU A 136 8.94 13.63 -6.78
C LEU A 136 9.53 14.76 -5.94
N SER A 137 10.82 14.64 -5.64
CA SER A 137 11.62 15.60 -4.89
C SER A 137 12.10 16.77 -5.77
N SER A 138 13.03 17.59 -5.27
CA SER A 138 13.45 18.85 -5.92
C SER A 138 14.03 18.68 -7.33
N CYS A 139 14.65 17.53 -7.62
CA CYS A 139 15.16 17.25 -8.97
C CYS A 139 14.03 16.96 -9.97
N GLY A 140 12.92 16.39 -9.50
CA GLY A 140 11.76 16.00 -10.30
C GLY A 140 10.56 16.93 -10.23
N GLU A 141 10.60 18.02 -9.45
CA GLU A 141 9.45 18.89 -9.18
C GLU A 141 8.66 19.31 -10.42
N LYS A 142 9.36 19.69 -11.49
CA LYS A 142 8.75 20.10 -12.77
C LYS A 142 7.88 19.01 -13.43
N TYR A 143 7.98 17.77 -12.96
CA TYR A 143 7.22 16.62 -13.44
C TYR A 143 6.10 16.19 -12.47
N ASN A 144 5.90 16.90 -11.35
CA ASN A 144 4.74 16.71 -10.48
C ASN A 144 3.49 17.35 -11.14
N ASP A 145 2.98 16.69 -12.18
CA ASP A 145 1.88 17.17 -13.03
C ASP A 145 0.51 16.59 -12.63
N ILE A 146 0.46 15.80 -11.56
CA ILE A 146 -0.77 15.25 -11.01
C ILE A 146 -1.29 16.08 -9.83
N GLU A 147 -2.61 16.21 -9.73
CA GLU A 147 -3.23 16.85 -8.58
C GLU A 147 -3.00 15.99 -7.33
N LEU A 148 -2.30 16.56 -6.34
CA LEU A 148 -1.97 15.89 -5.10
C LEU A 148 -2.87 16.40 -3.96
N THR A 149 -3.71 15.52 -3.43
CA THR A 149 -4.48 15.83 -2.22
C THR A 149 -3.55 15.81 -1.00
N ILE A 150 -3.51 16.89 -0.23
CA ILE A 150 -2.67 17.01 0.96
C ILE A 150 -3.46 17.53 2.15
N ASP A 151 -3.02 17.19 3.35
CA ASP A 151 -3.43 17.87 4.56
C ASP A 151 -2.77 19.26 4.64
N LYS A 152 -3.57 20.31 4.50
CA LYS A 152 -3.07 21.69 4.43
C LYS A 152 -2.53 22.18 5.77
N GLU A 153 -3.06 21.69 6.88
CA GLU A 153 -2.63 22.10 8.22
C GLU A 153 -1.24 21.52 8.51
N ILE A 154 -1.06 20.22 8.24
CA ILE A 154 0.23 19.54 8.37
C ILE A 154 1.25 20.16 7.42
N TYR A 155 0.89 20.40 6.16
CA TYR A 155 1.78 21.07 5.21
C TYR A 155 2.25 22.44 5.72
N SER A 156 1.32 23.26 6.23
CA SER A 156 1.64 24.58 6.78
C SER A 156 2.51 24.49 8.03
N GLN A 157 2.31 23.48 8.88
CA GLN A 157 3.13 23.26 10.06
C GLN A 157 4.57 22.89 9.66
N LEU A 158 4.74 21.89 8.80
CA LEU A 158 6.06 21.42 8.38
C LEU A 158 6.89 22.52 7.70
N THR A 159 6.26 23.30 6.81
CA THR A 159 6.93 24.43 6.14
C THR A 159 7.30 25.56 7.10
N LYS A 160 6.47 25.84 8.11
CA LYS A 160 6.78 26.82 9.17
C LYS A 160 7.98 26.40 10.02
N GLU A 161 8.14 25.10 10.27
CA GLU A 161 9.28 24.52 10.98
C GLU A 161 10.54 24.34 10.09
N GLY A 162 10.50 24.83 8.85
CA GLY A 162 11.66 24.89 7.95
C GLY A 162 11.88 23.63 7.08
N ILE A 163 10.92 22.71 7.03
CA ILE A 163 10.94 21.60 6.08
C ILE A 163 10.63 22.13 4.68
N ASP A 164 11.43 21.75 3.68
CA ASP A 164 11.22 22.21 2.31
C ASP A 164 9.85 21.78 1.78
N HIS A 165 9.28 22.58 0.88
CA HIS A 165 7.89 22.42 0.50
C HIS A 165 7.58 21.08 -0.17
N LEU A 166 8.53 20.43 -0.85
CA LEU A 166 8.30 19.14 -1.51
C LEU A 166 8.28 18.00 -0.50
N LEU A 167 9.21 18.01 0.48
CA LEU A 167 9.18 17.04 1.56
C LEU A 167 7.94 17.25 2.46
N ALA A 168 7.60 18.50 2.75
CA ALA A 168 6.39 18.84 3.49
C ALA A 168 5.13 18.38 2.75
N GLN A 169 5.06 18.60 1.44
CA GLN A 169 3.97 18.15 0.58
C GLN A 169 3.86 16.62 0.55
N HIS A 170 4.99 15.92 0.42
CA HIS A 170 5.03 14.46 0.47
C HIS A 170 4.49 13.92 1.79
N ILE A 171 4.97 14.41 2.93
CA ILE A 171 4.51 13.99 4.26
C ILE A 171 3.02 14.33 4.43
N ALA A 172 2.60 15.55 4.09
CA ALA A 172 1.21 15.97 4.18
C ALA A 172 0.26 15.13 3.31
N HIS A 173 0.73 14.60 2.19
CA HIS A 173 -0.03 13.64 1.38
C HIS A 173 -0.22 12.30 2.10
N LEU A 174 0.81 11.77 2.77
CA LEU A 174 0.71 10.50 3.51
C LEU A 174 -0.31 10.58 4.66
N PHE A 175 -0.40 11.75 5.29
CA PHE A 175 -1.23 12.03 6.45
C PHE A 175 -2.71 12.31 6.14
N ILE A 176 -3.12 12.32 4.86
CA ILE A 176 -4.56 12.30 4.51
C ILE A 176 -5.25 10.97 4.87
N ARG A 177 -4.46 9.99 5.34
CA ARG A 177 -4.91 8.64 5.67
C ARG A 177 -5.01 8.48 7.18
N ASP A 178 -6.10 7.85 7.63
CA ASP A 178 -6.24 7.47 9.03
C ASP A 178 -5.31 6.30 9.39
N PRO A 179 -4.84 6.25 10.66
CA PRO A 179 -4.13 5.09 11.18
C PRO A 179 -5.07 3.87 11.19
N LEU A 180 -4.57 2.72 10.72
CA LEU A 180 -5.38 1.50 10.63
C LEU A 180 -5.18 0.55 11.80
N THR A 181 -4.06 0.64 12.51
CA THR A 181 -3.75 -0.23 13.65
C THR A 181 -3.00 0.58 14.69
N LEU A 182 -3.50 0.64 15.92
CA LEU A 182 -2.83 1.25 17.05
C LEU A 182 -3.01 0.34 18.26
N PHE A 183 -1.92 0.07 18.97
CA PHE A 183 -1.96 -0.68 20.22
C PHE A 183 -2.19 0.29 21.37
N GLU A 184 -2.94 -0.13 22.39
CA GLU A 184 -3.33 0.73 23.52
C GLU A 184 -2.09 1.24 24.27
N GLU A 185 -1.07 0.39 24.39
CA GLU A 185 0.21 0.68 25.01
C GLU A 185 1.03 1.72 24.23
N LYS A 186 0.65 1.99 22.98
CA LYS A 186 1.32 2.93 22.07
C LYS A 186 0.52 4.21 21.83
N ILE A 187 -0.52 4.47 22.62
CA ILE A 187 -1.31 5.71 22.52
C ILE A 187 -0.49 6.92 22.95
N ASN A 188 0.19 6.84 24.09
CA ASN A 188 1.00 7.93 24.63
C ASN A 188 2.47 7.54 24.52
N LEU A 189 3.24 8.32 23.77
CA LEU A 189 4.66 8.08 23.49
C LEU A 189 5.48 9.34 23.72
N ASP A 190 6.79 9.16 23.81
CA ASP A 190 7.73 10.27 23.83
C ASP A 190 8.16 10.63 22.41
N ASP A 191 7.51 11.63 21.82
CA ASP A 191 7.77 12.09 20.45
C ASP A 191 9.23 12.52 20.19
N ALA A 192 10.02 12.80 21.24
CA ALA A 192 11.43 13.13 21.09
C ALA A 192 12.31 11.90 20.82
N ASN A 193 11.86 10.71 21.22
CA ASN A 193 12.65 9.48 21.22
C ASN A 193 11.99 8.31 20.47
N GLU A 194 10.70 8.41 20.18
CA GLU A 194 9.91 7.40 19.47
C GLU A 194 9.34 7.97 18.18
N SER A 195 9.18 7.10 17.18
CA SER A 195 8.65 7.47 15.85
C SER A 195 7.42 6.64 15.48
N ASP A 196 6.90 5.84 16.40
CA ASP A 196 5.84 4.86 16.15
C ASP A 196 4.55 5.50 15.61
N HIS A 197 4.20 6.72 16.04
CA HIS A 197 3.03 7.44 15.52
C HIS A 197 3.22 7.83 14.06
N PHE A 198 4.41 8.33 13.70
CA PHE A 198 4.77 8.59 12.30
C PHE A 198 4.79 7.28 11.49
N GLU A 199 5.41 6.22 12.03
CA GLU A 199 5.48 4.91 11.39
C GLU A 199 4.11 4.25 11.23
N ASN A 200 3.12 4.59 12.06
CA ASN A 200 1.75 4.11 11.90
C ASN A 200 1.17 4.53 10.55
N ILE A 201 1.39 5.79 10.17
CA ILE A 201 0.97 6.34 8.88
C ILE A 201 1.93 5.91 7.76
N GLN A 202 3.24 6.05 7.98
CA GLN A 202 4.24 5.77 6.96
C GLN A 202 4.27 4.29 6.55
N SER A 203 4.26 3.38 7.52
CA SER A 203 4.29 1.93 7.23
C SER A 203 3.01 1.41 6.57
N THR A 204 1.91 2.18 6.62
CA THR A 204 0.63 1.84 6.03
C THR A 204 0.27 2.67 4.79
N ASN A 205 1.20 3.47 4.28
CA ASN A 205 1.20 3.94 2.90
C ASN A 205 2.19 3.05 2.12
N TRP A 206 1.65 2.17 1.26
CA TRP A 206 2.44 1.17 0.53
C TRP A 206 2.62 1.62 -0.91
N GLN A 207 3.64 2.44 -1.13
CA GLN A 207 3.97 2.94 -2.46
C GLN A 207 4.98 2.03 -3.20
N THR A 208 5.16 2.22 -4.52
CA THR A 208 6.23 1.56 -5.30
C THR A 208 7.64 1.94 -4.85
N MET A 209 7.78 3.12 -4.25
CA MET A 209 8.97 3.56 -3.53
C MET A 209 8.59 3.99 -2.12
N ARG A 210 9.47 3.80 -1.14
CA ARG A 210 9.31 4.41 0.18
C ARG A 210 10.55 5.19 0.58
N PHE A 211 10.34 6.46 0.93
CA PHE A 211 11.35 7.33 1.50
C PHE A 211 11.36 7.13 3.03
N LYS A 212 12.45 6.60 3.59
CA LYS A 212 12.52 6.18 5.00
C LYS A 212 13.43 7.12 5.79
N PRO A 213 12.87 7.96 6.69
CA PRO A 213 13.67 8.75 7.61
C PRO A 213 14.55 7.87 8.52
N PRO A 214 15.64 8.44 9.07
CA PRO A 214 16.41 7.82 10.14
C PRO A 214 15.50 7.51 11.35
N PRO A 215 15.58 6.29 11.93
CA PRO A 215 14.97 6.05 13.22
C PRO A 215 15.67 6.88 14.32
N PRO A 216 14.92 7.36 15.32
CA PRO A 216 15.53 8.01 16.48
C PRO A 216 16.49 7.04 17.18
N ASN A 217 17.55 7.57 17.78
CA ASN A 217 18.50 6.79 18.58
C ASN A 217 19.20 5.64 17.82
N SER A 218 19.44 5.79 16.52
CA SER A 218 20.15 4.81 15.68
C SER A 218 21.22 5.46 14.78
N ASP A 219 22.13 4.65 14.28
CA ASP A 219 23.14 5.03 13.27
C ASP A 219 22.64 4.88 11.82
N ILE A 220 21.38 4.47 11.65
CA ILE A 220 20.76 4.24 10.35
C ILE A 220 20.45 5.58 9.69
N GLY A 221 20.91 5.76 8.45
CA GLY A 221 20.72 6.98 7.67
C GLY A 221 19.39 7.06 6.92
N TRP A 222 19.28 8.05 6.05
CA TRP A 222 18.17 8.17 5.10
C TRP A 222 18.19 7.00 4.12
N ARG A 223 17.05 6.34 3.94
CA ARG A 223 16.94 5.17 3.10
C ARG A 223 15.85 5.31 2.04
N VAL A 224 16.04 4.61 0.95
CA VAL A 224 15.06 4.47 -0.13
C VAL A 224 14.79 2.99 -0.31
N GLU A 225 13.52 2.60 -0.24
CA GLU A 225 13.07 1.23 -0.45
C GLU A 225 12.39 1.12 -1.82
N PHE A 226 12.98 0.28 -2.68
CA PHE A 226 12.45 -0.09 -4.00
C PHE A 226 11.57 -1.32 -3.85
N ARG A 227 10.27 -1.17 -4.16
CA ARG A 227 9.21 -2.13 -3.85
C ARG A 227 8.44 -2.77 -5.02
N PRO A 228 8.70 -2.47 -6.31
CA PRO A 228 7.85 -2.95 -7.40
C PRO A 228 8.15 -4.38 -7.88
N MET A 229 9.21 -5.04 -7.40
CA MET A 229 9.67 -6.30 -7.99
C MET A 229 8.82 -7.50 -7.52
N GLU A 230 8.43 -8.34 -8.46
CA GLU A 230 7.88 -9.66 -8.15
C GLU A 230 9.00 -10.58 -7.65
N VAL A 231 8.69 -11.42 -6.66
CA VAL A 231 9.66 -12.43 -6.19
C VAL A 231 9.75 -13.57 -7.20
N GLN A 232 10.96 -14.01 -7.49
CA GLN A 232 11.24 -15.10 -8.42
C GLN A 232 11.43 -16.42 -7.67
N LEU A 233 11.33 -17.55 -8.39
CA LEU A 233 11.41 -18.88 -7.77
C LEU A 233 12.81 -19.22 -7.27
N THR A 234 13.86 -18.71 -7.93
CA THR A 234 15.24 -19.05 -7.60
C THR A 234 15.97 -17.90 -6.92
N ASP A 235 16.92 -18.24 -6.05
CA ASP A 235 17.78 -17.24 -5.41
C ASP A 235 18.61 -16.45 -6.45
N PHE A 236 19.00 -17.10 -7.55
CA PHE A 236 19.76 -16.48 -8.64
C PHE A 236 18.98 -15.37 -9.36
N GLU A 237 17.67 -15.56 -9.57
CA GLU A 237 16.83 -14.53 -10.18
C GLU A 237 16.53 -13.37 -9.22
N ASN A 238 16.60 -13.62 -7.91
CA ASN A 238 16.37 -12.61 -6.88
C ASN A 238 17.64 -11.85 -6.44
N SER A 239 18.83 -12.35 -6.79
CA SER A 239 20.14 -11.78 -6.42
C SER A 239 20.65 -10.75 -7.42
#